data_AF-A0A4Z0EV13-F1
#
_entry.id   AF-A0A4Z0EV13-F1
#
_cell.length_a   1.000
_cell.length_b   1.000
_cell.length_c   1.000
_cell.angle_alpha   90.00
_cell.angle_beta   90.00
_cell.angle_gamma   90.00
#
_symmetry.space_group_name_H-M   'P 1'
#
loop_
_entity.id
_entity.type
_entity.pdbx_description
1 polymer ?
#
loop_
_entity_poly.entity_id
_entity_poly.type
_entity_poly.pdbx_seq_one_letter_code
_entity_poly.pdbx_strand_id
1 'polypeptide(L)'
;MEPYSYAFYNARWYGYVVLLFGLGFLAAIGYGFANGTADSFTVIFLLLLASISIWLGWRTVTDTKPSLQFGRNGIWTRKLGDVKWQDVLLEFSRVSTGKAGSFETLKILDRQTVRQLDSVIISTFSESVETLKTSLQNCKKAKFK
;
A
#
# COMPACT_ATOMS: atom_id res chain seq x y z
N MET A 1 -12.14 3.55 -16.63
CA MET A 1 -10.80 2.92 -16.53
C MET A 1 -10.55 2.67 -15.07
N GLU A 2 -10.43 1.40 -14.67
CA GLU A 2 -10.44 0.97 -13.27
C GLU A 2 -9.22 1.49 -12.51
N PRO A 3 -9.38 2.45 -11.56
CA PRO A 3 -8.26 2.96 -10.77
C PRO A 3 -7.58 1.88 -9.91
N TYR A 4 -8.20 0.70 -9.80
CA TYR A 4 -7.77 -0.42 -8.96
C TYR A 4 -6.53 -1.15 -9.47
N SER A 5 -6.31 -1.26 -10.78
CA SER A 5 -5.15 -1.98 -11.31
C SER A 5 -3.84 -1.26 -10.99
N TYR A 6 -3.80 0.06 -11.13
CA TYR A 6 -2.65 0.89 -10.72
C TYR A 6 -2.43 0.88 -9.20
N ALA A 7 -3.51 0.78 -8.43
CA ALA A 7 -3.47 0.70 -6.98
C ALA A 7 -2.92 -0.66 -6.48
N PHE A 8 -3.18 -1.75 -7.22
CA PHE A 8 -2.67 -3.09 -6.91
C PHE A 8 -1.14 -3.16 -6.99
N TYR A 9 -0.55 -2.68 -8.09
CA TYR A 9 0.91 -2.71 -8.30
C TYR A 9 1.70 -1.78 -7.36
N ASN A 10 1.03 -0.84 -6.70
CA ASN A 10 1.66 0.08 -5.74
C ASN A 10 1.41 -0.29 -4.27
N ALA A 11 0.70 -1.41 -4.01
CA ALA A 11 0.47 -1.87 -2.64
C ALA A 11 1.77 -2.35 -1.97
N ARG A 12 1.89 -2.17 -0.65
CA ARG A 12 3.10 -2.59 0.09
C ARG A 12 3.35 -4.09 0.00
N TRP A 13 2.29 -4.90 0.09
CA TRP A 13 2.41 -6.36 -0.03
C TRP A 13 2.99 -6.77 -1.38
N TYR A 14 2.62 -6.08 -2.47
CA TYR A 14 3.19 -6.31 -3.79
C TYR A 14 4.69 -5.97 -3.81
N GLY A 15 5.06 -4.84 -3.20
CA GLY A 15 6.46 -4.48 -3.00
C GLY A 15 7.27 -5.56 -2.27
N TYR A 16 6.71 -6.16 -1.20
CA TYR A 16 7.35 -7.28 -0.50
C TYR A 16 7.48 -8.54 -1.36
N VAL A 17 6.44 -8.90 -2.12
CA VAL A 17 6.47 -10.05 -3.04
C VAL A 17 7.57 -9.86 -4.10
N VAL A 18 7.66 -8.67 -4.69
CA VAL A 18 8.69 -8.36 -5.70
C VAL A 18 10.10 -8.38 -5.11
N LEU A 19 10.29 -7.91 -3.87
CA LEU A 19 11.57 -8.03 -3.15
C LEU A 19 11.97 -9.50 -2.96
N LEU A 20 11.03 -10.37 -2.56
CA LEU A 20 11.30 -11.80 -2.38
C LEU A 20 11.69 -12.47 -3.69
N PHE A 21 11.06 -12.12 -4.82
CA PHE A 21 11.49 -12.59 -6.14
C PHE A 21 12.93 -12.17 -6.46
N GLY A 22 13.28 -10.91 -6.19
CA GLY A 22 14.64 -10.41 -6.37
C GLY A 22 15.69 -11.17 -5.56
N LEU A 23 15.40 -11.44 -4.28
CA LEU A 23 16.24 -12.27 -3.42
C LEU A 23 16.30 -13.73 -3.90
N GLY A 24 15.20 -14.26 -4.40
CA GLY A 24 15.13 -15.61 -5.00
C GLY A 24 16.06 -15.77 -6.19
N PHE A 25 16.15 -14.76 -7.06
CA PHE A 25 17.11 -14.77 -8.18
C PHE A 25 18.56 -14.77 -7.69
N LEU A 26 18.89 -13.97 -6.66
CA LEU A 26 20.23 -13.99 -6.07
C LEU A 26 20.57 -15.35 -5.45
N ALA A 27 19.62 -15.98 -4.77
CA ALA A 27 19.80 -17.32 -4.22
C ALA A 27 20.01 -18.37 -5.32
N ALA A 28 19.25 -18.29 -6.42
CA ALA A 28 19.41 -19.18 -7.57
C ALA A 28 20.79 -19.04 -8.23
N ILE A 29 21.31 -17.80 -8.36
CA ILE A 29 22.67 -17.55 -8.84
C ILE A 29 23.70 -18.19 -7.91
N GLY A 30 23.59 -17.96 -6.59
CA GLY A 30 24.50 -18.54 -5.59
C GLY A 30 24.49 -20.08 -5.63
N TYR A 31 23.32 -20.69 -5.77
CA TYR A 31 23.17 -22.13 -5.94
C TYR A 31 23.82 -22.62 -7.24
N GLY A 32 23.64 -21.89 -8.35
CA GLY A 32 24.24 -22.24 -9.64
C GLY A 32 25.77 -22.22 -9.60
N PHE A 33 26.37 -21.24 -8.93
CA PHE A 33 27.81 -21.21 -8.70
C PHE A 33 28.29 -22.34 -7.80
N ALA A 34 27.57 -22.64 -6.71
CA ALA A 34 27.93 -23.70 -5.77
C ALA A 34 27.92 -25.10 -6.42
N ASN A 35 27.06 -25.33 -7.41
CA ASN A 35 26.93 -26.62 -8.10
C ASN A 35 27.63 -26.68 -9.47
N GLY A 36 28.34 -25.61 -9.87
CA GLY A 36 29.01 -25.55 -11.17
C GLY A 36 28.07 -25.54 -12.38
N THR A 37 26.78 -25.22 -12.19
CA THR A 37 25.77 -25.17 -13.25
C THR A 37 25.53 -23.75 -13.78
N ALA A 38 26.23 -22.76 -13.23
CA ALA A 38 26.10 -21.36 -13.63
C ALA A 38 26.90 -21.06 -14.90
N ASP A 39 26.20 -20.84 -16.01
CA ASP A 39 26.79 -20.21 -17.19
C ASP A 39 26.74 -18.67 -17.08
N SER A 40 27.73 -18.00 -17.67
CA SER A 40 27.89 -16.55 -17.57
C SER A 40 26.67 -15.77 -18.09
N PHE A 41 25.98 -16.28 -19.13
CA PHE A 41 24.84 -15.58 -19.72
C PHE A 41 23.62 -15.63 -18.79
N THR A 42 23.30 -16.81 -18.26
CA THR A 42 22.21 -17.00 -17.29
C THR A 42 22.47 -16.18 -16.02
N VAL A 43 23.70 -16.15 -15.52
CA VAL A 43 24.06 -15.35 -14.34
C VAL A 43 23.81 -13.86 -14.58
N ILE A 44 24.29 -13.31 -15.70
CA ILE A 44 24.10 -11.89 -16.03
C ILE A 44 22.61 -11.56 -16.18
N PHE A 45 21.85 -12.42 -16.85
CA PHE A 45 20.42 -12.24 -17.03
C PHE A 45 19.66 -12.25 -15.69
N LEU A 46 19.96 -13.22 -14.83
CA LEU A 46 19.34 -13.31 -13.50
C LEU A 46 19.75 -12.13 -12.60
N LEU A 47 20.98 -11.62 -12.70
CA LEU A 47 21.43 -10.44 -11.96
C LEU A 47 20.67 -9.18 -12.38
N LEU A 48 20.39 -9.02 -13.68
CA LEU A 48 19.55 -7.92 -14.18
C LEU A 48 18.13 -8.02 -13.62
N LEU A 49 17.52 -9.21 -13.69
CA LEU A 49 16.18 -9.43 -13.13
C LEU A 49 16.12 -9.22 -11.62
N ALA A 50 17.14 -9.68 -10.89
CA ALA A 50 17.27 -9.47 -9.45
C ALA A 50 17.36 -7.98 -9.13
N SER A 51 18.21 -7.24 -9.85
CA SER A 51 18.44 -5.81 -9.62
C SER A 51 17.18 -4.99 -9.87
N ILE A 52 16.47 -5.25 -10.99
CA ILE A 52 15.21 -4.57 -11.32
C ILE A 52 14.14 -4.89 -10.27
N SER A 53 14.01 -6.16 -9.88
CA SER A 53 13.02 -6.58 -8.89
C SER A 53 13.30 -5.94 -7.53
N ILE A 54 14.55 -5.97 -7.06
CA ILE A 54 14.94 -5.36 -5.79
C ILE A 54 14.67 -3.86 -5.83
N TRP A 55 15.04 -3.16 -6.91
CA TRP A 55 14.82 -1.73 -7.03
C TRP A 55 13.33 -1.37 -7.04
N LEU A 56 12.51 -2.07 -7.83
CA LEU A 56 11.06 -1.86 -7.89
C LEU A 56 10.40 -2.13 -6.53
N GLY A 57 10.70 -3.29 -5.93
CA GLY A 57 10.14 -3.68 -4.64
C GLY A 57 10.55 -2.70 -3.53
N TRP A 58 11.81 -2.29 -3.48
CA TRP A 58 12.31 -1.30 -2.52
C TRP A 58 11.58 0.05 -2.69
N ARG A 59 11.46 0.55 -3.92
CA ARG A 59 10.76 1.80 -4.21
C ARG A 59 9.29 1.73 -3.77
N THR A 60 8.62 0.60 -4.02
CA THR A 60 7.22 0.42 -3.65
C THR A 60 7.01 0.34 -2.14
N VAL A 61 7.96 -0.26 -1.39
CA VAL A 61 7.89 -0.36 0.08
C VAL A 61 8.28 0.95 0.77
N THR A 62 9.27 1.67 0.26
CA THR A 62 9.82 2.88 0.90
C THR A 62 9.05 4.15 0.61
N ASP A 63 8.25 4.20 -0.44
CA ASP A 63 7.46 5.39 -0.74
C ASP A 63 6.31 5.56 0.29
N THR A 64 6.45 6.62 1.08
CA THR A 64 5.58 6.99 2.20
C THR A 64 4.45 7.93 1.79
N LYS A 65 4.26 8.20 0.49
CA LYS A 65 3.22 9.11 0.05
C LYS A 65 1.84 8.68 0.57
N PRO A 66 1.09 9.60 1.21
CA PRO A 66 -0.25 9.33 1.67
C PRO A 66 -1.11 9.03 0.45
N SER A 67 -1.77 7.90 0.49
CA SER A 67 -2.52 7.40 -0.65
C SER A 67 -3.76 6.71 -0.12
N LEU A 68 -4.84 7.46 -0.16
CA LEU A 68 -6.18 7.06 0.24
C LEU A 68 -7.08 7.30 -0.96
N GLN A 69 -7.78 6.27 -1.40
CA GLN A 69 -8.77 6.38 -2.45
C GLN A 69 -10.09 5.79 -1.97
N PHE A 70 -11.18 6.50 -2.23
CA PHE A 70 -12.52 6.02 -1.96
C PHE A 70 -13.10 5.38 -3.21
N GLY A 71 -13.46 4.12 -3.11
CA GLY A 71 -14.14 3.36 -4.14
C GLY A 71 -15.63 3.18 -3.84
N ARG A 72 -16.40 2.76 -4.85
CA ARG A 72 -17.81 2.39 -4.65
C ARG A 72 -17.97 1.21 -3.68
N ASN A 73 -17.05 0.25 -3.72
CA ASN A 73 -17.15 -1.01 -2.97
C ASN A 73 -16.25 -1.07 -1.74
N GLY A 74 -15.27 -0.16 -1.62
CA GLY A 74 -14.32 -0.15 -0.53
C GLY A 74 -13.49 1.11 -0.46
N ILE A 75 -12.47 1.03 0.37
CA ILE A 75 -11.37 1.99 0.43
C ILE A 75 -10.11 1.30 0.01
N TRP A 76 -9.24 2.05 -0.64
CA TRP A 76 -7.88 1.60 -0.87
C TRP A 76 -6.91 2.47 -0.09
N THR A 77 -6.01 1.82 0.66
CA THR A 77 -4.77 2.47 1.10
C THR A 77 -3.58 1.64 0.66
N ARG A 78 -2.44 2.31 0.48
CA ARG A 78 -1.20 1.62 0.13
C ARG A 78 -0.77 0.53 1.13
N LYS A 79 -1.11 0.70 2.41
CA LYS A 79 -0.76 -0.26 3.46
C LYS A 79 -1.69 -1.47 3.46
N LEU A 80 -2.99 -1.24 3.32
CA LEU A 80 -4.02 -2.29 3.46
C LEU A 80 -4.43 -2.91 2.12
N GLY A 81 -4.13 -2.25 0.99
CA GLY A 81 -4.72 -2.59 -0.28
C GLY A 81 -6.20 -2.18 -0.33
N ASP A 82 -6.97 -2.87 -1.16
CA ASP A 82 -8.42 -2.67 -1.26
C ASP A 82 -9.12 -3.39 -0.11
N VAL A 83 -9.91 -2.65 0.67
CA VAL A 83 -10.68 -3.17 1.78
C VAL A 83 -12.12 -2.76 1.61
N LYS A 84 -13.02 -3.75 1.61
CA LYS A 84 -14.45 -3.53 1.38
C LYS A 84 -15.06 -2.73 2.52
N TRP A 85 -16.03 -1.88 2.19
CA TRP A 85 -16.76 -1.06 3.18
C TRP A 85 -17.45 -1.86 4.29
N GLN A 86 -17.69 -3.15 4.07
CA GLN A 86 -18.31 -4.04 5.05
C GLN A 86 -17.35 -4.46 6.16
N ASP A 87 -16.04 -4.47 5.88
CA ASP A 87 -14.99 -5.00 6.75
C ASP A 87 -14.25 -3.88 7.51
N VAL A 88 -14.47 -2.62 7.13
CA VAL A 88 -13.81 -1.46 7.75
C VAL A 88 -14.77 -0.48 8.41
N LEU A 89 -14.27 0.14 9.48
CA LEU A 89 -14.87 1.28 10.15
C LEU A 89 -13.89 2.45 10.08
N LEU A 90 -14.41 3.64 9.76
CA LEU A 90 -13.61 4.84 9.57
C LEU A 90 -13.93 5.87 10.64
N GLU A 91 -12.91 6.27 11.38
CA GLU A 91 -13.02 7.25 12.46
C GLU A 91 -12.07 8.42 12.22
N PHE A 92 -12.65 9.63 12.22
CA PHE A 92 -11.86 10.86 12.22
C PHE A 92 -11.47 11.17 13.66
N SER A 93 -10.17 11.14 13.93
CA SER A 93 -9.61 11.43 15.25
C SER A 93 -8.73 12.67 15.16
N ARG A 94 -9.00 13.65 16.01
CA ARG A 94 -8.14 14.83 16.17
C ARG A 94 -7.07 14.50 17.20
N VAL A 95 -5.81 14.54 16.80
CA VAL A 95 -4.67 14.32 17.70
C VAL A 95 -4.10 15.69 18.05
N SER A 96 -4.14 16.04 19.34
CA SER A 96 -3.52 17.25 19.86
C SER A 96 -2.08 16.93 20.24
N THR A 97 -1.10 17.46 19.50
CA THR A 97 0.29 17.45 19.95
C THR A 97 0.53 18.76 20.67
N GLY A 98 0.70 18.71 21.99
CA GLY A 98 0.71 19.86 22.89
C GLY A 98 1.72 21.00 22.60
N LYS A 99 2.54 20.89 21.54
CA LYS A 99 3.49 21.94 21.11
C LYS A 99 3.32 22.40 19.64
N ALA A 100 2.55 21.71 18.79
CA ALA A 100 2.57 21.93 17.34
C ALA A 100 1.18 22.09 16.70
N GLY A 101 0.14 22.32 17.51
CA GLY A 101 -1.24 22.38 17.03
C GLY A 101 -1.90 21.00 16.99
N SER A 102 -3.15 20.96 16.57
CA SER A 102 -3.91 19.71 16.43
C SER A 102 -3.97 19.33 14.96
N PHE A 103 -3.74 18.05 14.66
CA PHE A 103 -3.92 17.51 13.31
C PHE A 103 -5.00 16.45 13.31
N GLU A 104 -5.71 16.36 12.19
CA GLU A 104 -6.77 15.37 12.01
C GLU A 104 -6.21 14.13 11.32
N THR A 105 -6.60 12.97 11.83
CA THR A 105 -6.21 11.66 11.33
C THR A 105 -7.45 10.86 10.99
N LEU A 106 -7.41 10.13 9.89
CA LEU A 106 -8.39 9.12 9.55
C LEU A 106 -7.86 7.77 10.03
N LYS A 107 -8.48 7.19 11.04
CA LYS A 107 -8.21 5.83 11.49
C LYS A 107 -9.09 4.86 10.69
N ILE A 108 -8.44 3.84 10.15
CA ILE A 108 -9.08 2.72 9.48
C ILE A 108 -9.02 1.56 10.45
N LEU A 109 -10.18 1.16 10.93
CA LEU A 109 -10.36 0.10 11.91
C LEU A 109 -11.00 -1.12 11.23
N ASP A 110 -10.65 -2.30 11.70
CA ASP A 110 -11.39 -3.52 11.39
C ASP A 110 -12.77 -3.47 12.05
N ARG A 111 -13.83 -3.77 11.31
CA ARG A 111 -15.20 -3.61 11.80
C ARG A 111 -15.60 -4.65 12.85
N GLN A 112 -15.02 -5.84 12.82
CA GLN A 112 -15.37 -6.94 13.72
C GLN A 112 -14.59 -6.84 15.03
N THR A 113 -13.32 -6.48 14.93
CA THR A 113 -12.38 -6.50 16.07
C THR A 113 -12.08 -5.11 16.63
N VAL A 114 -12.49 -4.04 15.94
CA VAL A 114 -12.20 -2.63 16.29
C VAL A 114 -10.69 -2.34 16.32
N ARG A 115 -9.87 -3.25 15.79
CA ARG A 115 -8.41 -3.10 15.77
C ARG A 115 -8.03 -2.08 14.69
N GLN A 116 -7.11 -1.18 15.03
CA GLN A 116 -6.56 -0.24 14.05
C GLN A 116 -5.73 -0.99 12.99
N LEU A 117 -6.20 -0.93 11.75
CA LEU A 117 -5.53 -1.48 10.58
C LEU A 117 -4.54 -0.45 10.02
N ASP A 118 -4.97 0.80 9.90
CA ASP A 118 -4.16 1.89 9.35
C ASP A 118 -4.59 3.26 9.91
N SER A 119 -3.72 4.25 9.76
CA SER A 119 -4.02 5.63 10.12
C SER A 119 -3.36 6.59 9.14
N VAL A 120 -4.16 7.48 8.57
CA VAL A 120 -3.68 8.46 7.59
C VAL A 120 -3.86 9.86 8.13
N ILE A 121 -2.80 10.67 8.08
CA ILE A 121 -2.83 12.06 8.52
C ILE A 121 -3.51 12.89 7.43
N ILE A 122 -4.63 13.54 7.76
CA ILE A 122 -5.46 14.19 6.75
C ILE A 122 -4.81 15.48 6.22
N SER A 123 -4.04 16.17 7.05
CA SER A 123 -3.29 17.37 6.64
C SER A 123 -2.23 17.12 5.57
N THR A 124 -1.98 15.85 5.20
CA THR A 124 -1.11 15.50 4.08
C THR A 124 -1.82 15.44 2.73
N PHE A 125 -3.16 15.52 2.70
CA PHE A 125 -3.93 15.65 1.48
C PHE A 125 -4.13 17.12 1.13
N SER A 126 -4.17 17.43 -0.17
CA SER A 126 -4.52 18.77 -0.67
C SER A 126 -6.00 19.11 -0.46
N GLU A 127 -6.84 18.10 -0.18
CA GLU A 127 -8.27 18.26 0.04
C GLU A 127 -8.61 18.52 1.51
N SER A 128 -9.64 19.33 1.75
CA SER A 128 -10.12 19.60 3.10
C SER A 128 -10.80 18.35 3.70
N VAL A 129 -10.82 18.27 5.02
CA VAL A 129 -11.45 17.16 5.75
C VAL A 129 -12.94 17.06 5.43
N GLU A 130 -13.60 18.18 5.19
CA GLU A 130 -15.01 18.23 4.82
C GLU A 130 -15.27 17.58 3.46
N THR A 131 -14.37 17.78 2.49
CA THR A 131 -14.46 17.12 1.17
C THR A 131 -14.29 15.61 1.30
N LEU A 132 -13.36 15.15 2.15
CA LEU A 132 -13.17 13.72 2.42
C LEU A 132 -14.37 13.11 3.14
N LYS A 133 -14.95 13.80 4.13
CA LYS A 133 -16.18 13.36 4.82
C LYS A 133 -17.36 13.28 3.85
N THR A 134 -17.50 14.25 2.97
CA THR A 134 -18.58 14.29 1.95
C THR A 134 -18.42 13.16 0.95
N SER A 135 -17.21 12.93 0.45
CA SER A 135 -16.90 11.82 -0.46
C SER A 135 -17.20 10.46 0.17
N LEU A 136 -16.82 10.28 1.44
CA LEU A 136 -17.10 9.07 2.20
C LEU A 136 -18.62 8.87 2.41
N GLN A 137 -19.37 9.92 2.71
CA GLN A 137 -20.84 9.86 2.81
C GLN A 137 -21.49 9.51 1.47
N ASN A 138 -21.01 10.10 0.37
CA ASN A 138 -21.51 9.81 -0.98
C ASN A 138 -21.23 8.36 -1.39
N CYS A 139 -20.04 7.84 -1.12
CA CYS A 139 -19.70 6.43 -1.37
C CYS A 139 -20.55 5.48 -0.52
N LYS A 140 -20.80 5.79 0.75
CA LYS A 140 -21.72 5.00 1.60
C LYS A 140 -23.14 5.00 1.04
N LYS A 141 -23.67 6.16 0.64
CA LYS A 141 -25.03 6.26 0.06
C LYS A 141 -25.15 5.49 -1.26
N ALA A 142 -24.12 5.52 -2.11
CA ALA A 142 -24.10 4.80 -3.38
C ALA A 142 -24.03 3.27 -3.25
N LYS A 143 -23.75 2.74 -2.05
CA LYS A 143 -23.76 1.30 -1.74
C LYS A 143 -25.17 0.78 -1.39
N PHE A 144 -26.08 1.66 -0.94
CA PHE A 144 -27.43 1.31 -0.50
C PHE A 144 -28.53 1.68 -1.51
N LYS A 145 -28.15 1.98 -2.76
CA LYS A 145 -29.05 2.07 -3.92
C LYS A 145 -28.69 0.96 -4.89
#